data_AF-A0A524KAD9-F1
#
_entry.id   AF-A0A524KAD9-F1
#
_cell.length_a   1.000
_cell.length_b   1.000
_cell.length_c   1.000
_cell.angle_alpha   90.00
_cell.angle_beta   90.00
_cell.angle_gamma   90.00
#
_symmetry.space_group_name_H-M   'P 1'
#
loop_
_entity.id
_entity.type
_entity.pdbx_description
1 polymer ?
#
loop_
_entity_poly.entity_id
_entity_poly.type
_entity_poly.pdbx_seq_one_letter_code
_entity_poly.pdbx_strand_id
1 'polypeptide(L)'
;MKKRNPFEIILAPELEPYSVEDFSESKYADFRFENLTIQLDQQVEFNGCVFERCRFSGDFRKAQLIDCILNRCDMSNADFQSS
;
A
#
# COMPACT_ATOMS: atom_id res chain seq x y z
N MET A 1 2.16 -23.11 -11.96
CA MET A 1 1.67 -22.20 -10.89
C MET A 1 0.15 -22.31 -10.82
N LYS A 2 -0.43 -22.55 -9.64
CA LYS A 2 -1.90 -22.48 -9.48
C LYS A 2 -2.30 -21.01 -9.62
N LYS A 3 -3.21 -20.70 -10.55
CA LYS A 3 -3.80 -19.36 -10.66
C LYS A 3 -4.66 -19.15 -9.40
N ARG A 4 -4.31 -18.16 -8.58
CA ARG A 4 -5.10 -17.76 -7.41
C ARG A 4 -6.45 -17.19 -7.86
N ASN A 5 -7.47 -17.39 -7.04
CA ASN A 5 -8.80 -16.84 -7.29
C ASN A 5 -8.75 -15.33 -7.03
N PRO A 6 -9.08 -14.47 -8.02
CA PRO A 6 -9.03 -13.01 -7.85
C PRO A 6 -10.07 -12.47 -6.84
N PHE A 7 -11.01 -13.31 -6.39
CA PHE A 7 -12.03 -12.95 -5.40
C PHE A 7 -11.77 -13.55 -4.01
N GLU A 8 -10.65 -14.23 -3.80
CA GLU A 8 -10.27 -14.72 -2.47
C GLU A 8 -9.83 -13.52 -1.62
N ILE A 9 -10.49 -13.32 -0.48
CA ILE A 9 -10.11 -12.26 0.46
C ILE A 9 -8.74 -12.61 1.02
N ILE A 10 -7.71 -11.88 0.61
CA ILE A 10 -6.39 -12.00 1.21
C ILE A 10 -6.45 -11.39 2.61
N LEU A 11 -6.29 -12.23 3.62
CA LEU A 11 -6.19 -11.76 4.99
C LEU A 11 -4.81 -11.14 5.18
N ALA A 12 -4.76 -9.89 5.66
CA ALA A 12 -3.51 -9.16 5.95
C ALA A 12 -2.42 -10.00 6.66
N PRO A 13 -2.73 -10.87 7.65
CA PRO A 13 -1.73 -11.68 8.32
C PRO A 13 -1.04 -12.74 7.45
N GLU A 14 -1.61 -13.08 6.29
CA GLU A 14 -1.03 -14.06 5.34
C GLU A 14 0.00 -13.44 4.40
N LEU A 15 0.08 -12.11 4.34
CA LEU A 15 1.06 -11.40 3.52
C LEU A 15 2.38 -11.18 4.26
N GLU A 16 3.46 -11.17 3.49
CA GLU A 16 4.80 -10.87 4.02
C GLU A 16 4.83 -9.44 4.57
N PRO A 17 5.30 -9.23 5.81
CA PRO A 17 5.44 -7.88 6.35
C PRO A 17 6.56 -7.15 5.63
N TYR A 18 6.29 -5.93 5.17
CA TYR A 18 7.31 -5.04 4.67
C TYR A 18 8.15 -4.54 5.85
N SER A 19 9.45 -4.79 5.82
CA SER A 19 10.37 -4.54 6.95
C SER A 19 11.40 -3.46 6.67
N VAL A 20 11.30 -2.76 5.55
CA VAL A 20 12.23 -1.69 5.16
C VAL A 20 11.52 -0.35 5.34
N GLU A 21 12.23 0.68 5.81
CA GLU A 21 11.62 2.00 6.05
C GLU A 21 11.73 2.95 4.84
N ASP A 22 12.49 2.58 3.82
CA ASP A 22 12.68 3.35 2.58
C ASP A 22 11.93 2.72 1.39
N PHE A 23 11.02 3.50 0.79
CA PHE A 23 10.29 3.11 -0.41
C PHE A 23 11.15 3.34 -1.68
N SER A 24 12.15 2.48 -1.91
CA SER A 24 13.03 2.59 -3.09
C SER A 24 12.42 2.05 -4.39
N GLU A 25 11.52 1.07 -4.29
CA GLU A 25 10.94 0.40 -5.46
C GLU A 25 9.80 1.21 -6.08
N SER A 26 9.67 1.09 -7.41
CA SER A 26 8.53 1.64 -8.15
C SER A 26 7.27 0.78 -8.05
N LYS A 27 7.38 -0.47 -7.56
CA LYS A 27 6.27 -1.42 -7.42
C LYS A 27 6.40 -2.28 -6.16
N TYR A 28 5.27 -2.48 -5.49
CA TYR A 28 5.13 -3.41 -4.36
C TYR A 28 3.89 -4.27 -4.58
N ALA A 29 4.03 -5.59 -4.44
CA ALA A 29 2.95 -6.54 -4.62
C ALA A 29 2.84 -7.52 -3.45
N ASP A 30 1.62 -7.78 -2.98
CA ASP A 30 1.34 -8.79 -1.95
C ASP A 30 2.11 -8.58 -0.62
N PHE A 31 2.37 -7.33 -0.25
CA PHE A 31 3.01 -6.97 1.03
C PHE A 31 2.00 -6.45 2.06
N ARG A 32 2.30 -6.70 3.33
CA ARG A 32 1.66 -6.03 4.47
C ARG A 32 2.56 -4.91 5.01
N PHE A 33 2.03 -3.70 5.04
CA PHE A 33 2.61 -2.54 5.70
C PHE A 33 1.89 -2.32 7.03
N GLU A 34 2.61 -2.25 8.14
CA GLU A 34 1.99 -2.15 9.47
C GLU A 34 2.66 -1.07 10.32
N ASN A 35 1.87 -0.16 10.90
CA ASN A 35 2.34 0.92 11.78
C ASN A 35 3.41 1.84 11.14
N LEU A 36 3.35 2.07 9.82
CA LEU A 36 4.29 2.91 9.08
C LEU A 36 3.72 4.29 8.73
N THR A 37 4.61 5.28 8.60
CA THR A 37 4.29 6.53 7.88
C THR A 37 4.72 6.38 6.43
N ILE A 38 3.77 6.46 5.50
CA ILE A 38 3.96 6.37 4.07
C ILE A 38 4.12 7.78 3.52
N GLN A 39 5.29 8.04 2.92
CA GLN A 39 5.60 9.25 2.15
C GLN A 39 6.23 8.80 0.84
N LEU A 40 5.84 9.44 -0.26
CA LEU A 40 6.32 9.11 -1.59
C LEU A 40 7.03 10.33 -2.18
N ASP A 41 8.20 10.12 -2.73
CA ASP A 41 8.96 11.11 -3.50
C ASP A 41 8.95 10.80 -5.02
N GLN A 42 8.42 9.64 -5.38
CA GLN A 42 8.35 9.11 -6.73
C GLN A 42 6.99 8.47 -7.04
N GLN A 43 6.78 8.13 -8.30
CA GLN A 43 5.62 7.33 -8.72
C GLN A 43 5.79 5.90 -8.20
N VAL A 44 4.77 5.39 -7.50
CA VAL A 44 4.77 4.03 -6.93
C VAL A 44 3.43 3.35 -7.19
N GLU A 45 3.50 2.06 -7.54
CA GLU A 45 2.36 1.16 -7.65
C GLU A 45 2.35 0.18 -6.47
N PHE A 46 1.23 0.12 -5.75
CA PHE A 46 0.93 -0.90 -4.75
C PHE A 46 -0.17 -1.81 -5.30
N ASN A 47 0.06 -3.12 -5.35
CA ASN A 47 -0.87 -4.11 -5.90
C ASN A 47 -1.14 -5.23 -4.88
N GLY A 48 -2.40 -5.45 -4.52
CA GLY A 48 -2.76 -6.51 -3.55
C GLY A 48 -2.20 -6.30 -2.14
N CYS A 49 -1.69 -5.10 -1.84
CA CYS A 49 -1.06 -4.80 -0.56
C CYS A 49 -2.09 -4.51 0.53
N VAL A 50 -1.72 -4.80 1.78
CA VAL A 50 -2.52 -4.41 2.94
C VAL A 50 -1.76 -3.40 3.79
N PHE A 51 -2.40 -2.27 4.07
CA PHE A 51 -1.91 -1.25 4.99
C PHE A 51 -2.73 -1.32 6.28
N GLU A 52 -2.07 -1.61 7.40
CA GLU A 52 -2.68 -1.71 8.72
C GLU A 52 -2.12 -0.61 9.63
N ARG A 53 -2.99 0.29 10.11
CA ARG A 53 -2.60 1.38 11.03
C ARG A 53 -1.49 2.28 10.48
N CYS A 54 -1.44 2.46 9.17
CA CYS A 54 -0.48 3.34 8.51
C CYS A 54 -0.98 4.80 8.47
N ARG A 55 -0.04 5.74 8.42
CA ARG A 55 -0.32 7.17 8.13
C ARG A 55 0.17 7.50 6.73
N PHE A 56 -0.68 8.10 5.90
CA PHE A 56 -0.33 8.60 4.58
C PHE A 56 -0.15 10.12 4.68
N SER A 57 0.97 10.64 4.18
CA SER A 57 1.29 12.07 4.24
C SER A 57 2.01 12.52 2.97
N GLY A 58 1.58 13.65 2.38
CA GLY A 58 2.20 14.22 1.19
C GLY A 58 1.43 13.96 -0.10
N ASP A 59 2.13 13.98 -1.24
CA ASP A 59 1.55 13.88 -2.58
C ASP A 59 1.43 12.43 -3.05
N PHE A 60 0.19 11.98 -3.26
CA PHE A 60 -0.14 10.64 -3.78
C PHE A 60 -0.78 10.69 -5.17
N ARG A 61 -0.76 11.82 -5.87
CA ARG A 61 -1.42 11.98 -7.18
C ARG A 61 -0.86 11.07 -8.27
N LYS A 62 0.39 10.62 -8.11
CA LYS A 62 1.05 9.65 -8.99
C LYS A 62 1.04 8.23 -8.45
N ALA A 63 0.56 8.01 -7.24
CA ALA A 63 0.50 6.69 -6.64
C ALA A 63 -0.67 5.88 -7.22
N GLN A 64 -0.46 4.59 -7.39
CA GLN A 64 -1.53 3.65 -7.72
C GLN A 64 -1.71 2.67 -6.58
N LEU A 65 -2.95 2.56 -6.06
CA LEU A 65 -3.34 1.56 -5.07
C LEU A 65 -4.36 0.64 -5.74
N ILE A 66 -3.90 -0.50 -6.23
CA ILE A 66 -4.69 -1.47 -7.00
C ILE A 66 -4.96 -2.66 -6.09
N ASP A 67 -6.23 -3.02 -5.91
CA ASP A 67 -6.65 -4.16 -5.07
C ASP A 67 -6.06 -4.12 -3.64
N CYS A 68 -5.80 -2.92 -3.12
CA CYS A 68 -5.22 -2.72 -1.80
C CYS A 68 -6.29 -2.61 -0.71
N ILE A 69 -5.97 -3.06 0.49
CA ILE A 69 -6.79 -2.86 1.69
C ILE A 69 -6.12 -1.80 2.56
N LEU A 70 -6.87 -0.77 2.93
CA LEU A 70 -6.44 0.25 3.90
C LEU A 70 -7.27 0.09 5.18
N ASN A 71 -6.69 -0.52 6.21
CA ASN A 71 -7.37 -0.80 7.47
C ASN A 71 -6.82 0.07 8.60
N ARG A 72 -7.70 0.87 9.22
CA ARG A 72 -7.36 1.79 10.32
C ARG A 72 -6.27 2.82 9.96
N CYS A 73 -6.19 3.23 8.70
CA CYS A 73 -5.21 4.20 8.23
C CYS A 73 -5.65 5.65 8.47
N ASP A 74 -4.67 6.52 8.70
CA ASP A 74 -4.82 7.98 8.73
C ASP A 74 -4.37 8.56 7.38
N MET A 75 -5.29 9.17 6.64
CA MET A 75 -5.03 9.78 5.32
C MET A 75 -5.30 11.29 5.32
N SER A 76 -5.41 11.91 6.50
CA SER A 76 -5.82 13.31 6.66
C SER A 76 -4.86 14.33 6.01
N ASN A 77 -3.60 13.96 5.80
CA ASN A 77 -2.55 14.81 5.21
C ASN A 77 -2.06 14.29 3.84
N ALA A 78 -2.83 13.42 3.19
CA ALA A 78 -2.49 12.85 1.89
C ALA A 78 -3.32 13.49 0.77
N ASP A 79 -2.65 13.88 -0.31
CA ASP A 79 -3.28 14.45 -1.50
C ASP A 79 -3.42 13.40 -2.62
N PHE A 80 -4.65 12.99 -2.89
CA PHE A 80 -5.01 12.08 -3.98
C PHE A 80 -5.73 12.78 -5.14
N GLN A 81 -5.93 14.10 -5.07
CA GLN A 81 -6.75 14.80 -6.05
C GLN A 81 -5.97 15.00 -7.35
N SER A 82 -6.43 14.39 -8.44
CA SER A 82 -5.99 14.79 -9.77
C SER A 82 -6.53 16.18 -10.08
N SER A 83 -5.64 17.08 -10.50
CA SER A 83 -6.00 18.40 -11.05
C SER A 83 -6.81 18.29 -12.34
#